data_AF-A0A382BYP5-F1
#
_entry.id   AF-A0A382BYP5-F1
#
_cell.length_a   1.000
_cell.length_b   1.000
_cell.length_c   1.000
_cell.angle_alpha   90.00
_cell.angle_beta   90.00
_cell.angle_gamma   90.00
#
_symmetry.space_group_name_H-M   'P 1'
#
loop_
_entity.id
_entity.type
_entity.pdbx_description
1 polymer ?
#
loop_
_entity_poly.entity_id
_entity_poly.type
_entity_poly.pdbx_seq_one_letter_code
_entity_poly.pdbx_strand_id
1 'polypeptide(L)'
;MKLTEKEYEELKVILIRKDWIVYAYDIKSDKGVYVSTQLGLDMYYSYCHWTEDSEKLEFTEGRPIAKQEESARALRHLLEEKVLTRHMNWSTHKEVYSPTPYGHKLFTAWIYWNDTKMQKKMADRKAARKFLKGLWGLVKQTPCAIEKYSQSPEEYKKKKGNRFF
;
A
#
# COMPACT_ATOMS: atom_id res chain seq x y z
N MET A 1 -5.95 -6.83 11.38
CA MET A 1 -5.72 -7.59 10.11
C MET A 1 -4.55 -6.98 9.35
N LYS A 2 -3.69 -7.77 8.68
CA LYS A 2 -2.52 -7.23 7.95
C LYS A 2 -2.75 -7.26 6.44
N LEU A 3 -2.80 -6.08 5.81
CA LEU A 3 -2.97 -5.94 4.35
C LEU A 3 -1.64 -6.13 3.61
N THR A 4 -1.72 -6.64 2.38
CA THR A 4 -0.60 -6.70 1.44
C THR A 4 -0.35 -5.34 0.77
N GLU A 5 0.84 -5.12 0.20
CA GLU A 5 1.13 -3.87 -0.54
C GLU A 5 0.22 -3.66 -1.75
N LYS A 6 -0.22 -4.75 -2.40
CA LYS A 6 -1.19 -4.69 -3.52
C LYS A 6 -2.54 -4.20 -3.02
N GLU A 7 -3.03 -4.74 -1.91
CA GLU A 7 -4.29 -4.31 -1.30
C GLU A 7 -4.24 -2.84 -0.85
N TYR A 8 -3.12 -2.39 -0.26
CA TYR A 8 -2.97 -0.98 0.11
C TYR A 8 -3.08 -0.03 -1.11
N GLU A 9 -2.49 -0.41 -2.24
CA GLU A 9 -2.57 0.38 -3.48
C GLU A 9 -3.97 0.36 -4.10
N GLU A 10 -4.66 -0.78 -4.09
CA GLU A 10 -6.04 -0.90 -4.57
C GLU A 10 -7.00 -0.07 -3.71
N LEU A 11 -6.88 -0.17 -2.38
CA LEU A 11 -7.68 0.60 -1.43
C LEU A 11 -7.37 2.10 -1.50
N LYS A 12 -6.13 2.50 -1.79
CA LYS A 12 -5.78 3.91 -2.02
C LYS A 12 -6.62 4.54 -3.12
N VAL A 13 -6.78 3.84 -4.25
CA VAL A 13 -7.58 4.35 -5.37
C VAL A 13 -9.04 4.54 -4.95
N ILE A 14 -9.57 3.63 -4.14
CA ILE A 14 -10.92 3.73 -3.59
C ILE A 14 -11.03 4.92 -2.63
N LEU A 15 -10.07 5.08 -1.71
CA LEU A 15 -10.06 6.18 -0.74
C LEU A 15 -9.99 7.56 -1.41
N ILE A 16 -9.22 7.68 -2.50
CA ILE A 16 -9.16 8.91 -3.32
C ILE A 16 -10.50 9.16 -4.01
N ARG A 17 -11.12 8.13 -4.62
CA ARG A 17 -12.44 8.26 -5.28
C ARG A 17 -13.55 8.66 -4.32
N LYS A 18 -13.42 8.30 -3.05
CA LYS A 18 -14.34 8.68 -1.98
C LYS A 18 -14.05 10.05 -1.37
N ASP A 19 -12.99 10.72 -1.82
CA ASP A 19 -12.49 11.97 -1.24
C ASP A 19 -12.15 11.84 0.26
N TRP A 20 -11.62 10.68 0.68
CA TRP A 20 -11.21 10.46 2.08
C TRP A 20 -9.73 10.79 2.31
N ILE A 21 -8.93 10.69 1.25
CA ILE A 21 -7.52 11.11 1.23
C ILE A 21 -7.24 11.88 -0.05
N VAL A 22 -6.26 12.77 0.02
CA VAL A 22 -5.78 13.56 -1.10
C VAL A 22 -4.25 13.51 -1.18
N TYR A 23 -3.71 13.68 -2.39
CA TYR A 23 -2.28 13.86 -2.58
C TYR A 23 -1.91 15.31 -2.27
N ALA A 24 -0.96 15.50 -1.36
CA ALA A 24 -0.44 16.78 -0.94
C ALA A 24 1.09 16.80 -1.05
N TYR A 25 1.66 17.99 -1.19
CA TYR A 25 3.11 18.16 -1.15
C TYR A 25 3.54 18.59 0.24
N ASP A 26 4.35 17.77 0.91
CA ASP A 26 4.91 18.10 2.21
C ASP A 26 6.22 18.87 2.02
N ILE A 27 6.15 20.18 2.27
CA ILE A 27 7.29 21.12 2.15
C ILE A 27 8.45 20.72 3.06
N LYS A 28 8.17 20.11 4.23
CA LYS A 28 9.24 19.74 5.18
C LYS A 28 10.05 18.55 4.69
N SER A 29 9.41 17.63 3.98
CA SER A 29 10.06 16.42 3.46
C SER A 29 10.39 16.47 1.98
N ASP A 30 10.07 17.59 1.30
CA ASP A 30 10.25 17.84 -0.14
C ASP A 30 9.63 16.73 -1.02
N LYS A 31 8.52 16.15 -0.53
CA LYS A 31 7.92 14.94 -1.09
C LYS A 31 6.42 15.04 -1.14
N GLY A 32 5.85 14.44 -2.18
CA GLY A 32 4.41 14.21 -2.24
C GLY A 32 4.00 13.04 -1.34
N VAL A 33 2.98 13.29 -0.52
CA VAL A 33 2.41 12.37 0.45
C VAL A 33 0.90 12.34 0.31
N TYR A 34 0.27 11.27 0.79
CA TYR A 34 -1.18 11.24 0.98
C TYR A 34 -1.51 11.70 2.40
N VAL A 35 -2.59 12.46 2.51
CA VAL A 35 -3.13 12.98 3.77
C VAL A 35 -4.65 12.90 3.75
N SER A 36 -5.29 12.85 4.92
CA SER A 36 -6.74 12.82 5.01
C SER A 36 -7.35 14.16 4.60
N THR A 37 -8.49 14.09 3.95
CA THR A 37 -9.41 15.22 3.82
C THR A 37 -10.20 15.40 5.12
N GLN A 38 -11.00 16.47 5.19
CA GLN A 38 -11.96 16.65 6.28
C GLN A 38 -13.00 15.52 6.32
N LEU A 39 -13.53 15.14 5.15
CA LEU A 39 -14.51 14.06 5.05
C LEU A 39 -13.95 12.72 5.54
N GLY A 40 -12.70 12.39 5.16
CA GLY A 40 -12.05 11.16 5.61
C GLY A 40 -11.89 11.10 7.14
N LEU A 41 -11.55 12.22 7.77
CA LEU A 41 -11.48 12.33 9.23
C LEU A 41 -12.86 12.11 9.86
N ASP A 42 -13.90 12.76 9.34
CA ASP A 42 -15.26 12.63 9.87
C ASP A 42 -15.77 11.19 9.77
N MET A 43 -15.48 10.50 8.66
CA MET A 43 -15.81 9.09 8.48
C MET A 43 -15.05 8.20 9.47
N TYR A 44 -13.76 8.47 9.70
CA TYR A 44 -12.95 7.72 10.65
C TYR A 44 -13.41 7.91 12.10
N TYR A 45 -13.65 9.14 12.53
CA TYR A 45 -14.17 9.40 13.88
C TYR A 45 -15.57 8.81 14.09
N SER A 46 -16.44 8.88 13.07
CA SER A 46 -17.75 8.22 13.12
C SER A 46 -17.61 6.71 13.23
N TYR A 47 -16.73 6.10 12.43
CA TYR A 47 -16.41 4.67 12.53
C TYR A 47 -15.96 4.28 13.95
N CYS A 48 -15.00 5.00 14.53
CA CYS A 48 -14.52 4.74 15.89
C CYS A 48 -15.57 5.03 16.98
N HIS A 49 -16.53 5.91 16.72
CA HIS A 49 -17.61 6.21 17.66
C HIS A 49 -18.66 5.09 17.70
N TRP A 50 -19.03 4.58 16.52
CA TRP A 50 -20.09 3.59 16.37
C TRP A 50 -19.61 2.14 16.50
N THR A 51 -18.31 1.89 16.43
CA THR A 51 -17.71 0.57 16.60
C THR A 51 -16.91 0.51 17.89
N GLU A 52 -16.84 -0.68 18.51
CA GLU A 52 -15.92 -0.95 19.62
C GLU A 52 -14.46 -1.07 19.14
N ASP A 53 -14.18 -0.81 17.86
CA ASP A 53 -12.88 -0.99 17.22
C ASP A 53 -11.96 0.18 17.59
N SER A 54 -11.29 0.03 18.72
CA SER A 54 -10.44 1.05 19.33
C SER A 54 -8.99 1.00 18.82
N GLU A 55 -8.75 0.88 17.52
CA GLU A 55 -7.46 1.34 16.96
C GLU A 55 -7.47 2.88 16.97
N LYS A 56 -7.58 3.50 18.15
CA LYS A 56 -7.54 4.95 18.32
C LYS A 56 -6.15 5.44 17.93
N LEU A 57 -5.97 5.86 16.68
CA LEU A 57 -4.90 6.78 16.32
C LEU A 57 -4.94 7.96 17.30
N GLU A 58 -3.86 8.17 18.05
CA GLU A 58 -3.62 9.41 18.78
C GLU A 58 -3.35 10.52 17.77
N PHE A 59 -4.40 11.04 17.14
CA PHE A 59 -4.31 12.36 16.53
C PHE A 59 -4.29 13.37 17.67
N THR A 60 -3.24 14.21 17.71
CA THR A 60 -2.91 15.16 18.78
C THR A 60 -3.94 16.26 19.04
N GLU A 61 -5.09 16.24 18.39
CA GLU A 61 -6.18 17.14 18.68
C GLU A 61 -7.47 16.34 18.62
N GLY A 62 -7.99 15.99 19.80
CA GLY A 62 -9.29 15.36 19.94
C GLY A 62 -10.32 16.29 19.33
N ARG A 63 -10.72 16.04 18.07
CA ARG A 63 -11.89 16.70 17.53
C ARG A 63 -13.09 16.21 18.33
N PRO A 64 -13.85 17.10 18.95
CA PRO A 64 -15.15 16.72 19.46
C PRO A 64 -15.96 16.18 18.27
N ILE A 65 -16.68 15.10 18.51
CA ILE A 65 -17.62 14.54 17.55
C ILE A 65 -18.47 15.71 17.04
N ALA A 66 -18.50 15.85 15.71
CA ALA A 66 -19.33 16.78 14.98
C ALA A 66 -20.78 16.76 15.54
N LYS A 67 -21.53 17.86 15.44
CA LYS A 67 -22.88 18.00 16.03
C LYS A 67 -23.72 16.75 15.73
N GLN A 68 -24.70 16.40 16.58
CA GLN A 68 -25.47 15.14 16.46
C GLN A 68 -26.02 14.86 15.04
N GLU A 69 -26.37 15.88 14.27
CA GLU A 69 -26.79 15.75 12.87
C GLU A 69 -25.67 15.31 11.92
N GLU A 70 -24.45 15.79 12.14
CA GLU A 70 -23.25 15.46 11.35
C GLU A 70 -22.81 14.02 11.64
N SER A 71 -22.88 13.58 12.90
CA SER A 71 -22.59 12.19 13.27
C SER A 71 -23.61 11.20 12.66
N ALA A 72 -24.90 11.57 12.64
CA ALA A 72 -25.96 10.78 12.02
C ALA A 72 -25.84 10.73 10.48
N ARG A 73 -25.35 11.81 9.85
CA ARG A 73 -25.05 11.83 8.40
C ARG A 73 -23.88 10.92 8.07
N ALA A 74 -22.81 10.98 8.86
CA ALA A 74 -21.64 10.12 8.69
C ALA A 74 -22.01 8.63 8.87
N LEU A 75 -22.82 8.29 9.88
CA LEU A 75 -23.30 6.93 10.06
C LEU A 75 -24.08 6.41 8.83
N ARG A 76 -25.00 7.22 8.30
CA ARG A 76 -25.76 6.86 7.08
C ARG A 76 -24.83 6.59 5.91
N HIS A 77 -23.84 7.45 5.71
CA HIS A 77 -22.85 7.28 4.64
C HIS A 77 -22.04 5.98 4.81
N LEU A 78 -21.60 5.67 6.03
CA LEU A 78 -20.86 4.44 6.32
C LEU A 78 -21.70 3.17 6.11
N LEU A 79 -23.01 3.23 6.34
CA LEU A 79 -23.94 2.13 6.07
C LEU A 79 -24.19 1.97 4.57
N GLU A 80 -24.42 3.07 3.84
CA GLU A 80 -24.61 3.08 2.38
C GLU A 80 -23.39 2.49 1.66
N GLU A 81 -22.19 2.83 2.15
CA GLU A 81 -20.91 2.33 1.64
C GLU A 81 -20.56 0.92 2.11
N LYS A 82 -21.45 0.27 2.90
CA LYS A 82 -21.26 -1.08 3.45
C LYS A 82 -19.97 -1.22 4.27
N VAL A 83 -19.49 -0.11 4.83
CA VAL A 83 -18.33 -0.05 5.72
C VAL A 83 -18.74 -0.52 7.11
N LEU A 84 -19.95 -0.14 7.54
CA LEU A 84 -20.58 -0.64 8.75
C LEU A 84 -21.78 -1.52 8.39
N THR A 85 -22.13 -2.41 9.33
CA THR A 85 -23.40 -3.13 9.32
C THR A 85 -24.14 -2.88 10.63
N ARG A 86 -25.47 -2.87 10.54
CA ARG A 86 -26.36 -2.69 11.68
C ARG A 86 -26.99 -4.03 12.05
N HIS A 87 -27.03 -4.34 13.33
CA HIS A 87 -27.70 -5.51 13.86
C HIS A 87 -28.41 -5.18 15.18
N MET A 88 -29.47 -5.94 15.49
CA MET A 88 -30.18 -5.79 16.76
C MET A 88 -29.48 -6.63 17.83
N ASN A 89 -29.11 -6.00 18.94
CA ASN A 89 -28.71 -6.74 20.13
C ASN A 89 -29.97 -7.09 20.93
N TRP A 90 -30.40 -8.35 20.83
CA TRP A 90 -31.62 -8.84 21.47
C TRP A 90 -31.57 -8.85 23.01
N SER A 91 -30.37 -8.86 23.62
CA SER A 91 -30.26 -8.78 25.08
C SER A 91 -30.60 -7.37 25.60
N THR A 92 -30.25 -6.33 24.85
CA THR A 92 -30.43 -4.93 25.25
C THR A 92 -31.55 -4.23 24.49
N HIS A 93 -32.14 -4.89 23.48
CA HIS A 93 -33.13 -4.34 22.55
C HIS A 93 -32.65 -3.02 21.89
N LYS A 94 -31.36 -2.93 21.60
CA LYS A 94 -30.73 -1.76 20.98
C LYS A 94 -30.08 -2.12 19.65
N GLU A 95 -30.11 -1.17 18.72
CA GLU A 95 -29.30 -1.25 17.50
C GLU A 95 -27.81 -1.12 17.87
N VAL A 96 -27.01 -2.02 17.31
CA VAL A 96 -25.55 -2.02 17.44
C VAL A 96 -24.94 -2.03 16.04
N TYR A 97 -23.80 -1.37 15.92
CA TYR A 97 -23.08 -1.21 14.68
C TYR A 97 -21.74 -1.94 14.78
N SER A 98 -21.39 -2.69 13.74
CA SER A 98 -20.10 -3.37 13.66
C SER A 98 -19.44 -3.12 12.31
N PRO A 99 -18.10 -3.11 12.28
CA PRO A 99 -17.37 -2.97 11.03
C PRO A 99 -17.55 -4.22 10.16
N THR A 100 -17.75 -4.01 8.85
CA THR A 100 -17.66 -5.12 7.90
C THR A 100 -16.19 -5.46 7.63
N PRO A 101 -15.86 -6.64 7.08
CA PRO A 101 -14.50 -6.93 6.65
C PRO A 101 -13.97 -5.89 5.65
N TYR A 102 -14.83 -5.38 4.78
CA TYR A 102 -14.49 -4.28 3.87
C TYR A 102 -14.19 -2.99 4.62
N GLY A 103 -15.02 -2.62 5.59
CA GLY A 103 -14.82 -1.44 6.42
C GLY A 103 -13.51 -1.47 7.19
N HIS A 104 -13.19 -2.60 7.83
CA HIS A 104 -11.88 -2.80 8.45
C HIS A 104 -10.74 -2.62 7.44
N LYS A 105 -10.80 -3.24 6.26
CA LYS A 105 -9.76 -3.05 5.21
C LYS A 105 -9.59 -1.58 4.85
N LEU A 106 -10.71 -0.88 4.64
CA LEU A 106 -10.73 0.50 4.18
C LEU A 106 -10.10 1.44 5.21
N PHE A 107 -10.46 1.30 6.49
CA PHE A 107 -9.86 2.12 7.55
C PHE A 107 -8.44 1.72 7.90
N THR A 108 -8.07 0.43 7.88
CA THR A 108 -6.65 0.03 7.99
C THR A 108 -5.81 0.66 6.88
N ALA A 109 -6.32 0.73 5.65
CA ALA A 109 -5.64 1.41 4.56
C ALA A 109 -5.61 2.94 4.74
N TRP A 110 -6.71 3.55 5.22
CA TRP A 110 -6.76 4.98 5.49
C TRP A 110 -5.74 5.38 6.57
N ILE A 111 -5.62 4.62 7.66
CA ILE A 111 -4.62 4.80 8.72
C ILE A 111 -3.21 4.75 8.11
N TYR A 112 -2.94 3.72 7.30
CA TYR A 112 -1.66 3.54 6.64
C TYR A 112 -1.27 4.73 5.74
N TRP A 113 -2.21 5.21 4.92
CA TRP A 113 -1.96 6.33 4.00
C TRP A 113 -1.93 7.69 4.69
N ASN A 114 -2.31 7.79 5.96
CA ASN A 114 -2.10 8.99 6.78
C ASN A 114 -0.77 8.97 7.56
N ASP A 115 -0.08 7.83 7.62
CA ASP A 115 1.25 7.72 8.22
C ASP A 115 2.36 7.92 7.17
N THR A 116 2.98 9.10 7.21
CA THR A 116 4.06 9.47 6.27
C THR A 116 5.30 8.58 6.39
N LYS A 117 5.60 8.03 7.57
CA LYS A 117 6.73 7.10 7.77
C LYS A 117 6.44 5.79 7.06
N MET A 118 5.21 5.29 7.15
CA MET A 118 4.78 4.07 6.47
C MET A 118 4.78 4.23 4.95
N GLN A 119 4.32 5.36 4.43
CA GLN A 119 4.37 5.69 3.01
C GLN A 119 5.81 5.68 2.48
N LYS A 120 6.72 6.37 3.18
CA LYS A 120 8.15 6.40 2.83
C LYS A 120 8.75 5.00 2.78
N LYS A 121 8.49 4.18 3.81
CA LYS A 121 8.99 2.79 3.89
C LYS A 121 8.53 1.92 2.72
N MET A 122 7.31 2.10 2.23
CA MET A 122 6.83 1.37 1.03
C MET A 122 7.48 1.91 -0.25
N ALA A 123 7.64 3.23 -0.38
CA ALA A 123 8.35 3.82 -1.52
C ALA A 123 9.80 3.32 -1.62
N ASP A 124 10.52 3.30 -0.49
CA ASP A 124 11.91 2.82 -0.41
C ASP A 124 12.00 1.33 -0.78
N ARG A 125 11.06 0.50 -0.29
CA ARG A 125 10.99 -0.93 -0.67
C ARG A 125 10.71 -1.14 -2.15
N LYS A 126 9.82 -0.34 -2.75
CA LYS A 126 9.53 -0.39 -4.19
C LYS A 126 10.75 0.03 -5.01
N ALA A 127 11.45 1.08 -4.59
CA ALA A 127 12.68 1.54 -5.24
C ALA A 127 13.77 0.46 -5.18
N ALA A 128 14.01 -0.14 -4.01
CA ALA A 128 14.97 -1.22 -3.83
C ALA A 128 14.64 -2.45 -4.70
N ARG A 129 13.37 -2.88 -4.75
CA ARG A 129 12.96 -3.98 -5.64
C ARG A 129 13.14 -3.65 -7.12
N LYS A 130 12.84 -2.41 -7.52
CA LYS A 130 13.04 -1.97 -8.92
C LYS A 130 14.53 -1.98 -9.28
N PHE A 131 15.39 -1.48 -8.38
CA PHE A 131 16.84 -1.50 -8.54
C PHE A 131 17.38 -2.93 -8.64
N LEU A 132 16.99 -3.81 -7.72
CA LEU A 132 17.37 -5.24 -7.77
C LEU A 132 16.92 -5.90 -9.07
N LYS A 133 15.65 -5.73 -9.48
CA LYS A 133 15.17 -6.27 -10.77
C LYS A 133 15.97 -5.74 -11.96
N GLY A 134 16.37 -4.47 -11.94
CA GLY A 134 17.25 -3.88 -12.94
C GLY A 134 18.62 -4.56 -12.99
N LEU A 135 19.25 -4.80 -11.83
CA LEU A 135 20.51 -5.52 -11.73
C LEU A 135 20.40 -6.97 -12.25
N TRP A 136 19.36 -7.71 -11.87
CA TRP A 136 19.12 -9.06 -12.37
C TRP A 136 18.85 -9.08 -13.89
N GLY A 137 18.18 -8.05 -14.42
CA GLY A 137 18.01 -7.88 -15.86
C GLY A 137 19.34 -7.63 -16.58
N LEU A 138 20.23 -6.86 -15.97
CA LEU A 138 21.58 -6.58 -16.48
C LEU A 138 22.46 -7.82 -16.47
N VAL A 139 22.48 -8.60 -15.38
CA VAL A 139 23.23 -9.87 -15.27
C VAL A 139 22.75 -10.92 -16.27
N LYS A 140 21.45 -10.95 -16.58
CA LYS A 140 20.90 -11.83 -17.63
C LYS A 140 21.21 -11.37 -19.05
N GLN A 141 21.56 -10.09 -19.23
CA GLN A 141 21.92 -9.49 -20.52
C GLN A 141 23.43 -9.47 -20.77
N THR A 142 24.28 -9.69 -19.75
CA THR A 142 25.70 -10.00 -19.96
C THR A 142 25.81 -11.48 -20.34
N PRO A 143 26.05 -11.84 -21.62
CA PRO A 143 26.47 -13.20 -21.91
C PRO A 143 27.78 -13.44 -21.17
N CYS A 144 27.91 -14.60 -20.52
CA CYS A 144 29.19 -15.11 -20.03
C CYS A 144 30.16 -15.22 -21.21
N ALA A 145 30.88 -14.15 -21.53
CA ALA A 145 31.96 -14.13 -22.52
C ALA A 145 33.26 -14.67 -21.90
N ILE A 146 33.16 -15.75 -21.12
CA ILE A 146 34.31 -16.44 -20.53
C ILE A 146 34.13 -17.93 -20.80
N GLU A 147 34.30 -18.33 -22.05
CA GLU A 147 34.58 -19.72 -22.45
C GLU A 147 34.83 -19.73 -23.96
N LYS A 148 35.96 -19.17 -24.41
CA LYS A 148 36.53 -19.42 -25.75
C LYS A 148 37.96 -18.87 -25.99
N TYR A 149 38.76 -18.72 -24.94
CA TYR A 149 40.20 -18.45 -25.06
C TYR A 149 41.08 -19.50 -24.36
N SER A 150 40.64 -20.76 -24.36
CA SER A 150 41.52 -21.91 -24.10
C SER A 150 41.61 -22.79 -25.35
N GLN A 151 42.06 -22.22 -26.47
CA GLN A 151 42.64 -23.02 -27.54
C GLN A 151 44.11 -23.26 -27.18
N SER A 152 44.45 -24.52 -26.92
CA SER A 152 45.81 -25.01 -26.74
C SER A 152 46.65 -24.73 -28.01
N PRO A 153 47.87 -24.15 -27.89
CA PRO A 153 48.73 -23.85 -29.04
C PRO A 153 49.54 -25.07 -29.53
N GLU A 154 48.91 -26.22 -29.73
CA GLU A 154 49.58 -27.43 -30.24
C GLU A 154 48.80 -28.14 -31.35
N GLU A 155 48.62 -27.49 -32.51
CA GLU A 155 48.23 -28.22 -33.73
C GLU A 155 48.82 -27.68 -35.04
N TYR A 156 49.88 -26.86 -34.97
CA TYR A 156 50.57 -26.31 -36.14
C TYR A 156 51.82 -27.08 -36.60
N LYS A 157 52.06 -28.30 -36.11
CA LYS A 157 53.19 -29.14 -36.54
C LYS A 157 52.79 -30.58 -36.83
N LYS A 158 51.90 -30.80 -37.80
CA LYS A 158 51.76 -32.12 -38.45
C LYS A 158 51.15 -32.00 -39.84
N LYS A 159 51.91 -31.44 -40.79
CA LYS A 159 51.80 -31.71 -42.24
C LYS A 159 53.00 -31.10 -42.99
N LYS A 160 54.19 -31.57 -42.67
CA LYS A 160 55.33 -31.63 -43.61
C LYS A 160 55.64 -33.11 -43.78
N GLY A 161 55.30 -33.67 -44.94
CA GLY A 161 55.57 -35.07 -45.25
C GLY A 161 54.93 -35.54 -46.54
N ASN A 162 55.67 -35.37 -47.65
CA ASN A 162 55.66 -36.14 -48.91
C ASN A 162 54.43 -36.09 -49.84
N ARG A 163 54.54 -36.24 -51.16
CA ARG A 163 55.55 -36.06 -52.23
C ARG A 163 54.86 -36.58 -53.53
N PHE A 164 55.20 -36.03 -54.70
CA PHE A 164 54.92 -36.53 -56.08
C PHE A 164 53.45 -36.46 -56.55
N PHE A 165 53.08 -36.14 -57.79
CA PHE A 165 53.77 -35.97 -59.09
C PHE A 165 53.34 -34.64 -59.74
#